data_AF-A0A8B8CC98-F1
#
_entry.id   AF-A0A8B8CC98-F1
#
_cell.length_a   1.000
_cell.length_b   1.000
_cell.length_c   1.000
_cell.angle_alpha   90.00
_cell.angle_beta   90.00
_cell.angle_gamma   90.00
#
_symmetry.space_group_name_H-M   'P 1'
#
loop_
_entity.id
_entity.type
_entity.pdbx_description
1 polymer ?
#
loop_
_entity_poly.entity_id
_entity_poly.type
_entity_poly.pdbx_seq_one_letter_code
_entity_poly.pdbx_strand_id
1 'polypeptide(L)'
;MCPVAEIKMRIRENLVHPLEKVSKTGKCDPDLMVKSYSRSAAGRHEIPTQDLRPGPVLCSTVEYLLGRVSTNTELRWVEVYDFIFDRLRAVRQDLTIQQTDDQEAVTVLEYAVRFYIYSGYRLCEEPFERFDPKINGQHTQECLKQLLSLYSTCESHLVHRAEFESLYLVFNLGQTEALQHYYELPMELRNNDLVKMAYRASVAYCLRNYTRVLKCVSSDLFSRQPLLLCAFHSNLTQLQLNALRVMSHGFSSKVLRYPLPHLADMLWFDGLSVCQEFCEACSIQILQEEWLIFLKTSFREPEKLKPVRIAGIDSMLCKRPLGELLLQKNLQSSDPSVLKTNLTELCKPSLSCDPRTNPTEQCIPRSTCDPRANHTEPCKASLTCFSGTNKTQIGRGRGRGRGRKGQEVKHSKTQVQRVLTSEGRSLNICSVQGRHWENRTNICEMKRENESERTLCNERTGTFNISKKEDNLPVQSESREDERFADKDTIKL
;
A
#
# COMPACT_ATOMS: atom_id res chain seq x y z
N MET A 1 7.82 20.46 19.86
CA MET A 1 7.44 19.95 18.52
C MET A 1 6.37 20.81 17.80
N CYS A 2 5.91 21.91 18.40
CA CYS A 2 4.96 22.85 17.81
C CYS A 2 5.39 24.30 18.13
N PRO A 3 5.28 25.25 17.17
CA PRO A 3 5.54 26.66 17.45
C PRO A 3 4.62 27.24 18.52
N VAL A 4 5.15 28.11 19.39
CA VAL A 4 4.41 28.72 20.51
C VAL A 4 3.19 29.52 20.01
N ALA A 5 3.31 30.20 18.86
CA ALA A 5 2.22 30.95 18.26
C ALA A 5 1.03 30.03 17.88
N GLU A 6 1.33 28.88 17.28
CA GLU A 6 0.32 27.89 16.91
C GLU A 6 -0.33 27.27 18.15
N ILE A 7 0.46 26.95 19.18
CA ILE A 7 -0.07 26.44 20.46
C ILE A 7 -1.11 27.40 21.04
N LYS A 8 -0.74 28.69 21.18
CA LYS A 8 -1.64 29.73 21.71
C LYS A 8 -2.90 29.88 20.86
N MET A 9 -2.76 29.82 19.54
CA MET A 9 -3.90 29.89 18.62
C MET A 9 -4.83 28.69 18.78
N ARG A 10 -4.33 27.45 18.76
CA ARG A 10 -5.18 26.25 18.87
C ARG A 10 -5.85 26.13 20.24
N ILE A 11 -5.23 26.61 21.31
CA ILE A 11 -5.87 26.69 22.62
C ILE A 11 -7.03 27.70 22.60
N ARG A 12 -6.81 28.90 22.05
CA ARG A 12 -7.83 29.96 21.97
C ARG A 12 -9.04 29.55 21.13
N GLU A 13 -8.79 28.92 19.98
CA GLU A 13 -9.82 28.51 19.02
C GLU A 13 -10.42 27.12 19.32
N ASN A 14 -10.01 26.48 20.43
CA ASN A 14 -10.44 25.13 20.82
C ASN A 14 -10.20 24.04 19.75
N LEU A 15 -9.04 24.12 19.09
CA LEU A 15 -8.58 23.22 18.01
C LEU A 15 -7.52 22.20 18.50
N VAL A 16 -7.39 21.98 19.80
CA VAL A 16 -6.43 21.02 20.38
C VAL A 16 -6.96 19.59 20.21
N HIS A 17 -6.18 18.74 19.54
CA HIS A 17 -6.56 17.35 19.29
C HIS A 17 -6.57 16.53 20.59
N PRO A 18 -7.42 15.49 20.73
CA PRO A 18 -7.41 14.62 21.91
C PRO A 18 -6.04 14.00 22.24
N LEU A 19 -5.24 13.67 21.22
CA LEU A 19 -3.86 13.15 21.36
C LEU A 19 -2.83 14.18 21.86
N GLU A 20 -3.23 15.45 21.96
CA GLU A 20 -2.39 16.56 22.46
C GLU A 20 -2.85 17.02 23.86
N LYS A 21 -3.77 16.28 24.48
CA LYS A 21 -4.30 16.55 25.83
C LYS A 21 -3.81 15.50 26.81
N VAL A 22 -3.63 15.91 28.07
CA VAL A 22 -3.36 14.96 29.15
C VAL A 22 -4.61 14.12 29.39
N SER A 23 -4.50 12.79 29.25
CA SER A 23 -5.63 11.86 29.32
C SER A 23 -6.48 12.00 30.60
N LYS A 24 -5.86 12.38 31.73
CA LYS A 24 -6.53 12.46 33.04
C LYS A 24 -7.26 13.79 33.29
N THR A 25 -6.83 14.88 32.67
CA THR A 25 -7.34 16.23 33.00
C THR A 25 -8.06 16.87 31.82
N GLY A 26 -7.91 16.34 30.61
CA GLY A 26 -8.42 16.93 29.37
C GLY A 26 -7.77 18.29 29.04
N LYS A 27 -6.77 18.72 29.81
CA LYS A 27 -6.05 19.97 29.60
C LYS A 27 -5.03 19.80 28.49
N CYS A 28 -4.81 20.87 27.73
CA CYS A 28 -3.75 20.95 26.75
C CYS A 28 -2.39 20.77 27.42
N ASP A 29 -1.54 19.94 26.83
CA ASP A 29 -0.15 19.76 27.23
C ASP A 29 0.76 20.27 26.09
N PRO A 30 1.46 21.41 26.26
CA PRO A 30 2.37 21.95 25.26
C PRO A 30 3.43 20.94 24.79
N ASP A 31 3.83 19.99 25.65
CA ASP A 31 4.86 18.99 25.34
C ASP A 31 4.33 17.88 24.41
N LEU A 32 3.01 17.68 24.36
CA LEU A 32 2.35 16.73 23.45
C LEU A 32 1.94 17.36 22.12
N MET A 33 1.95 18.70 22.01
CA MET A 33 1.52 19.40 20.81
C MET A 33 2.52 19.26 19.67
N VAL A 34 2.01 18.88 18.50
CA VAL A 34 2.78 18.77 17.26
C VAL A 34 2.20 19.73 16.23
N LYS A 35 3.08 20.45 15.51
CA LYS A 35 2.70 21.40 14.45
C LYS A 35 1.75 20.75 13.44
N SER A 36 0.58 21.35 13.24
CA SER A 36 -0.42 20.91 12.25
C SER A 36 -0.04 21.32 10.82
N TYR A 37 -0.49 20.57 9.83
CA TYR A 37 -0.21 20.91 8.44
C TYR A 37 -1.02 22.15 8.02
N SER A 38 -0.34 23.13 7.42
CA SER A 38 -1.00 24.34 6.90
C SER A 38 -0.82 24.40 5.39
N ARG A 39 -1.92 24.49 4.64
CA ARG A 39 -1.85 24.76 3.20
C ARG A 39 -1.27 26.15 3.00
N SER A 40 -0.30 26.28 2.09
CA SER A 40 0.16 27.59 1.63
C SER A 40 -1.02 28.34 1.01
N ALA A 41 -1.54 29.34 1.72
CA ALA A 41 -2.55 30.23 1.15
C ALA A 41 -1.87 31.12 0.10
N ALA A 42 -2.49 31.26 -1.07
CA ALA A 42 -2.03 32.20 -2.09
C ALA A 42 -1.89 33.60 -1.47
N GLY A 43 -0.69 34.18 -1.51
CA GLY A 43 -0.41 35.50 -0.95
C GLY A 43 0.04 35.54 0.51
N ARG A 44 0.29 34.40 1.18
CA ARG A 44 0.99 34.45 2.49
C ARG A 44 2.46 34.81 2.28
N HIS A 45 2.88 35.84 3.02
CA HIS A 45 4.27 36.22 3.26
C HIS A 45 5.10 35.02 3.75
N GLU A 46 6.41 35.10 3.54
CA GLU A 46 7.43 34.14 3.98
C GLU A 46 7.12 33.55 5.37
N ILE A 47 7.25 32.23 5.51
CA ILE A 47 7.00 31.55 6.78
C ILE A 47 8.12 31.97 7.76
N PRO A 48 7.78 32.56 8.93
CA PRO A 48 8.79 32.98 9.88
C PRO A 48 9.67 31.80 10.32
N THR A 49 10.98 32.00 10.44
CA THR A 49 11.93 30.94 10.84
C THR A 49 11.55 30.31 12.18
N GLN A 50 11.04 31.09 13.13
CA GLN A 50 10.55 30.62 14.44
C GLN A 50 9.35 29.65 14.36
N ASP A 51 8.66 29.60 13.23
CA ASP A 51 7.55 28.69 12.98
C ASP A 51 8.02 27.40 12.28
N LEU A 52 9.29 27.30 11.88
CA LEU A 52 9.90 26.11 11.29
C LEU A 52 10.65 25.31 12.35
N ARG A 53 10.46 23.98 12.37
CA ARG A 53 11.22 23.09 13.26
C ARG A 53 12.57 22.77 12.62
N PRO A 54 13.70 22.96 13.32
CA PRO A 54 15.00 22.57 12.78
C PRO A 54 15.10 21.04 12.62
N GLY A 55 16.03 20.60 11.77
CA GLY A 55 16.19 19.19 11.38
C GLY A 55 16.23 18.16 12.52
N PRO A 56 16.99 18.39 13.61
CA PRO A 56 17.01 17.44 14.73
C PRO A 56 15.63 17.33 15.41
N VAL A 57 14.89 18.44 15.47
CA VAL A 57 13.52 18.48 16.02
C VAL A 57 12.53 17.80 15.08
N LEU A 58 12.73 17.85 13.75
CA LEU A 58 11.92 17.08 12.80
C LEU A 58 12.09 15.58 13.05
N CYS A 59 13.32 15.10 13.18
CA CYS A 59 13.62 13.71 13.50
C CYS A 59 12.95 13.29 14.82
N SER A 60 13.20 14.01 15.93
CA SER A 60 12.57 13.72 17.22
C SER A 60 11.03 13.79 17.18
N THR A 61 10.47 14.66 16.34
CA THR A 61 9.01 14.76 16.18
C THR A 61 8.45 13.48 15.54
N VAL A 62 9.06 12.99 14.46
CA VAL A 62 8.59 11.76 13.81
C VAL A 62 8.78 10.55 14.74
N GLU A 63 9.88 10.52 15.49
CA GLU A 63 10.10 9.49 16.50
C GLU A 63 9.04 9.48 17.60
N TYR A 64 8.62 10.67 18.06
CA TYR A 64 7.49 10.78 18.98
C TYR A 64 6.18 10.30 18.34
N LEU A 65 5.89 10.73 17.11
CA LEU A 65 4.67 10.32 16.40
C LEU A 65 4.59 8.79 16.24
N LEU A 66 5.68 8.15 15.80
CA LEU A 66 5.66 6.72 15.53
C LEU A 66 5.94 5.87 16.76
N GLY A 67 6.79 6.31 17.68
CA GLY A 67 7.14 5.57 18.89
C GLY A 67 6.12 5.69 20.01
N ARG A 68 5.36 6.80 20.08
CA ARG A 68 4.42 7.07 21.18
C ARG A 68 2.99 7.26 20.72
N VAL A 69 2.75 8.03 19.66
CA VAL A 69 1.38 8.34 19.23
C VAL A 69 0.74 7.15 18.49
N SER A 70 1.50 6.47 17.64
CA SER A 70 1.00 5.31 16.86
C SER A 70 0.53 4.15 17.73
N THR A 71 1.08 4.04 18.95
CA THR A 71 0.78 3.02 19.95
C THR A 71 -0.38 3.40 20.87
N ASN A 72 -1.08 4.50 20.60
CA ASN A 72 -2.24 4.90 21.39
C ASN A 72 -3.37 3.86 21.24
N THR A 73 -3.93 3.45 22.38
CA THR A 73 -5.02 2.47 22.49
C THR A 73 -6.36 3.10 22.91
N GLU A 74 -6.37 4.39 23.23
CA GLU A 74 -7.56 5.11 23.72
C GLU A 74 -8.47 5.55 22.58
N LEU A 75 -7.90 5.82 21.40
CA LEU A 75 -8.64 6.20 20.20
C LEU A 75 -8.68 5.04 19.20
N ARG A 76 -9.69 5.05 18.33
CA ARG A 76 -9.69 4.18 17.16
C ARG A 76 -8.48 4.52 16.30
N TRP A 77 -7.85 3.50 15.72
CA TRP A 77 -6.59 3.72 15.04
C TRP A 77 -6.68 4.60 13.80
N VAL A 78 -7.85 4.68 13.15
CA VAL A 78 -8.07 5.64 12.05
C VAL A 78 -7.95 7.09 12.51
N GLU A 79 -8.33 7.42 13.74
CA GLU A 79 -8.18 8.76 14.32
C GLU A 79 -6.71 9.04 14.68
N VAL A 80 -5.98 8.00 15.11
CA VAL A 80 -4.52 8.05 15.30
C VAL A 80 -3.81 8.28 13.97
N TYR A 81 -4.25 7.57 12.92
CA TYR A 81 -3.74 7.73 11.56
C TYR A 81 -3.97 9.15 11.05
N ASP A 82 -5.19 9.69 11.15
CA ASP A 82 -5.51 11.05 10.66
C ASP A 82 -4.62 12.11 11.32
N PHE A 83 -4.41 11.97 12.63
CA PHE A 83 -3.50 12.84 13.37
C PHE A 83 -2.05 12.72 12.85
N ILE A 84 -1.48 11.51 12.85
CA ILE A 84 -0.08 11.31 12.43
C ILE A 84 0.11 11.70 10.97
N PHE A 85 -0.83 11.36 10.09
CA PHE A 85 -0.81 11.71 8.68
C PHE A 85 -0.74 13.23 8.47
N ASP A 86 -1.57 14.01 9.19
CA ASP A 86 -1.51 15.47 9.15
C ASP A 86 -0.16 16.00 9.68
N ARG A 87 0.29 15.52 10.85
CA ARG A 87 1.52 15.99 11.48
C ARG A 87 2.76 15.63 10.67
N LEU A 88 2.79 14.46 10.02
CA LEU A 88 3.86 14.06 9.10
C LEU A 88 3.90 14.96 7.86
N ARG A 89 2.75 15.40 7.33
CA ARG A 89 2.74 16.39 6.24
C ARG A 89 3.32 17.73 6.68
N ALA A 90 3.04 18.16 7.91
CA ALA A 90 3.68 19.36 8.46
C ALA A 90 5.19 19.19 8.61
N VAL A 91 5.66 18.03 9.08
CA VAL A 91 7.10 17.72 9.18
C VAL A 91 7.76 17.78 7.81
N ARG A 92 7.19 17.10 6.82
CA ARG A 92 7.69 17.10 5.43
C ARG A 92 7.67 18.50 4.82
N GLN A 93 6.65 19.30 5.12
CA GLN A 93 6.58 20.70 4.68
C GLN A 93 7.74 21.52 5.25
N ASP A 94 8.04 21.40 6.54
CA ASP A 94 9.17 22.10 7.16
C ASP A 94 10.52 21.65 6.57
N LEU A 95 10.68 20.36 6.27
CA LEU A 95 11.86 19.80 5.61
C LEU A 95 12.05 20.42 4.22
N THR A 96 11.00 20.47 3.41
CA THR A 96 11.05 21.08 2.06
C THR A 96 11.37 22.57 2.10
N ILE A 97 10.78 23.32 3.03
CA ILE A 97 11.01 24.77 3.14
C ILE A 97 12.45 25.06 3.53
N GLN A 98 13.01 24.30 4.48
CA GLN A 98 14.34 24.55 5.01
C GLN A 98 15.47 24.00 4.14
N GLN A 99 15.17 23.11 3.18
CA GLN A 99 16.19 22.34 2.45
C GLN A 99 17.18 21.70 3.45
N THR A 100 16.60 21.01 4.44
CA THR A 100 17.32 20.38 5.55
C THR A 100 18.40 19.41 5.07
N ASP A 101 19.41 19.16 5.92
CA ASP A 101 20.48 18.19 5.66
C ASP A 101 19.93 16.83 5.21
N ASP A 102 20.63 16.22 4.24
CA ASP A 102 20.22 14.97 3.61
C ASP A 102 20.02 13.86 4.65
N GLN A 103 20.78 13.85 5.74
CA GLN A 103 20.69 12.80 6.74
C GLN A 103 19.38 12.82 7.53
N GLU A 104 18.99 14.01 7.94
CA GLU A 104 17.75 14.24 8.68
C GLU A 104 16.56 14.01 7.76
N ALA A 105 16.70 14.41 6.49
CA ALA A 105 15.69 14.18 5.47
C ALA A 105 15.46 12.70 5.18
N VAL A 106 16.54 11.92 5.01
CA VAL A 106 16.49 10.46 4.86
C VAL A 106 15.75 9.84 6.06
N THR A 107 16.17 10.16 7.28
CA THR A 107 15.56 9.60 8.51
C THR A 107 14.06 9.88 8.60
N VAL A 108 13.64 11.12 8.33
CA VAL A 108 12.22 11.51 8.33
C VAL A 108 11.43 10.75 7.26
N LEU A 109 11.98 10.62 6.06
CA LEU A 109 11.30 9.96 4.94
C LEU A 109 11.21 8.45 5.13
N GLU A 110 12.25 7.79 5.64
CA GLU A 110 12.21 6.37 5.99
C GLU A 110 11.05 6.06 6.95
N TYR A 111 10.97 6.81 8.04
CA TYR A 111 9.90 6.68 9.02
C TYR A 111 8.52 6.97 8.42
N ALA A 112 8.39 8.02 7.60
CA ALA A 112 7.13 8.34 6.94
C ALA A 112 6.66 7.22 6.00
N VAL A 113 7.55 6.64 5.19
CA VAL A 113 7.23 5.52 4.29
C VAL A 113 6.77 4.30 5.09
N ARG A 114 7.51 3.90 6.13
CA ARG A 114 7.13 2.76 6.99
C ARG A 114 5.74 2.96 7.60
N PHE A 115 5.44 4.17 8.08
CA PHE A 115 4.13 4.53 8.60
C PHE A 115 3.03 4.42 7.53
N TYR A 116 3.20 4.99 6.34
CA TYR A 116 2.16 4.95 5.31
C TYR A 116 1.93 3.55 4.76
N ILE A 117 2.98 2.73 4.61
CA ILE A 117 2.85 1.33 4.19
C ILE A 117 2.08 0.52 5.23
N TYR A 118 2.46 0.64 6.50
CA TYR A 118 1.73 -0.02 7.59
C TYR A 118 0.27 0.45 7.66
N SER A 119 0.02 1.75 7.49
CA SER A 119 -1.33 2.32 7.51
C SER A 119 -2.20 1.80 6.37
N GLY A 120 -1.63 1.69 5.17
CA GLY A 120 -2.30 1.16 3.99
C GLY A 120 -2.80 -0.26 4.20
N TYR A 121 -2.00 -1.10 4.85
CA TYR A 121 -2.40 -2.44 5.24
C TYR A 121 -3.40 -2.45 6.39
N ARG A 122 -3.11 -1.74 7.50
CA ARG A 122 -3.94 -1.77 8.72
C ARG A 122 -5.35 -1.24 8.50
N LEU A 123 -5.52 -0.26 7.63
CA LEU A 123 -6.81 0.40 7.37
C LEU A 123 -7.45 -0.05 6.06
N CYS A 124 -6.97 -1.12 5.42
CA CYS A 124 -7.50 -1.55 4.13
C CYS A 124 -8.99 -1.93 4.17
N GLU A 125 -9.48 -2.33 5.34
CA GLU A 125 -10.88 -2.71 5.60
C GLU A 125 -11.76 -1.53 6.06
N GLU A 126 -11.18 -0.35 6.38
CA GLU A 126 -11.98 0.82 6.73
C GLU A 126 -12.77 1.33 5.52
N PRO A 127 -13.97 1.90 5.75
CA PRO A 127 -14.75 2.50 4.69
C PRO A 127 -14.05 3.75 4.14
N PHE A 128 -14.30 4.03 2.85
CA PHE A 128 -13.67 5.13 2.12
C PHE A 128 -13.86 6.50 2.78
N GLU A 129 -14.98 6.70 3.47
CA GLU A 129 -15.30 7.94 4.20
C GLU A 129 -14.36 8.21 5.37
N ARG A 130 -13.67 7.18 5.87
CA ARG A 130 -12.71 7.28 6.99
C ARG A 130 -11.27 7.11 6.54
N PHE A 131 -11.01 6.30 5.52
CA PHE A 131 -9.67 6.08 4.99
C PHE A 131 -9.70 6.05 3.46
N ASP A 132 -8.96 6.97 2.85
CA ASP A 132 -8.74 6.97 1.40
C ASP A 132 -7.40 6.29 1.07
N PRO A 133 -7.42 5.03 0.57
CA PRO A 133 -6.20 4.30 0.23
C PRO A 133 -5.41 4.98 -0.91
N LYS A 134 -6.06 5.75 -1.79
CA LYS A 134 -5.38 6.44 -2.89
C LYS A 134 -4.57 7.61 -2.36
N ILE A 135 -5.11 8.37 -1.42
CA ILE A 135 -4.37 9.47 -0.77
C ILE A 135 -3.18 8.91 0.01
N ASN A 136 -3.38 7.87 0.82
CA ASN A 136 -2.26 7.21 1.53
C ASN A 136 -1.19 6.68 0.56
N GLY A 137 -1.62 6.00 -0.51
CA GLY A 137 -0.73 5.47 -1.54
C GLY A 137 0.06 6.55 -2.27
N GLN A 138 -0.57 7.70 -2.58
CA GLN A 138 0.09 8.84 -3.18
C GLN A 138 1.19 9.41 -2.26
N HIS A 139 0.90 9.61 -0.98
CA HIS A 139 1.93 10.07 -0.03
C HIS A 139 3.04 9.03 0.19
N THR A 140 2.71 7.75 0.15
CA THR A 140 3.70 6.65 0.17
C THR A 140 4.66 6.78 -1.02
N GLN A 141 4.12 6.92 -2.23
CA GLN A 141 4.89 7.00 -3.47
C GLN A 141 5.74 8.28 -3.54
N GLU A 142 5.21 9.41 -3.11
CA GLU A 142 5.96 10.67 -3.02
C GLU A 142 7.16 10.56 -2.09
N CYS A 143 6.94 10.05 -0.87
CA CYS A 143 8.04 9.85 0.09
C CYS A 143 9.07 8.85 -0.42
N LEU A 144 8.63 7.72 -0.99
CA LEU A 144 9.53 6.71 -1.57
C LEU A 144 10.41 7.33 -2.66
N LYS A 145 9.82 8.00 -3.65
CA LYS A 145 10.60 8.63 -4.74
C LYS A 145 11.57 9.68 -4.23
N GLN A 146 11.14 10.51 -3.28
CA GLN A 146 12.02 11.52 -2.68
C GLN A 146 13.19 10.85 -1.94
N LEU A 147 12.92 9.79 -1.17
CA LEU A 147 13.94 9.03 -0.45
C LEU A 147 14.95 8.36 -1.39
N LEU A 148 14.47 7.72 -2.48
CA LEU A 148 15.35 7.10 -3.47
C LEU A 148 16.24 8.13 -4.18
N SER A 149 15.71 9.33 -4.45
CA SER A 149 16.52 10.44 -4.97
C SER A 149 17.64 10.83 -4.00
N LEU A 150 17.35 10.94 -2.70
CA LEU A 150 18.37 11.25 -1.69
C LEU A 150 19.42 10.15 -1.57
N TYR A 151 19.02 8.87 -1.65
CA TYR A 151 19.98 7.76 -1.67
C TYR A 151 20.91 7.76 -2.88
N SER A 152 20.53 8.40 -3.98
CA SER A 152 21.41 8.53 -5.16
C SER A 152 22.47 9.63 -5.00
N THR A 153 22.25 10.60 -4.11
CA THR A 153 23.13 11.75 -3.90
C THR A 153 23.92 11.68 -2.60
N CYS A 154 23.41 10.98 -1.59
CA CYS A 154 24.04 10.86 -0.28
C CYS A 154 24.93 9.62 -0.20
N GLU A 155 26.18 9.79 0.23
CA GLU A 155 27.13 8.68 0.45
C GLU A 155 27.02 8.07 1.86
N SER A 156 26.38 8.77 2.80
CA SER A 156 26.21 8.34 4.19
C SER A 156 24.81 7.74 4.44
N HIS A 157 24.70 6.86 5.44
CA HIS A 157 23.44 6.25 5.91
C HIS A 157 22.63 5.46 4.86
N LEU A 158 23.31 4.54 4.18
CA LEU A 158 22.68 3.58 3.25
C LEU A 158 22.19 2.29 3.94
N VAL A 159 22.16 2.25 5.28
CA VAL A 159 21.89 1.03 6.06
C VAL A 159 20.54 0.41 5.69
N HIS A 160 19.50 1.24 5.53
CA HIS A 160 18.16 0.76 5.15
C HIS A 160 17.90 0.85 3.65
N ARG A 161 18.87 1.29 2.83
CA ARG A 161 18.63 1.49 1.39
C ARG A 161 18.08 0.23 0.73
N ALA A 162 18.66 -0.94 1.00
CA ALA A 162 18.16 -2.21 0.46
C ALA A 162 16.69 -2.49 0.83
N GLU A 163 16.24 -2.13 2.04
CA GLU A 163 14.83 -2.25 2.45
C GLU A 163 13.95 -1.36 1.57
N PHE A 164 14.29 -0.08 1.41
CA PHE A 164 13.46 0.89 0.69
C PHE A 164 13.47 0.71 -0.83
N GLU A 165 14.59 0.27 -1.41
CA GLU A 165 14.64 -0.16 -2.81
C GLU A 165 13.70 -1.37 -3.04
N SER A 166 13.69 -2.32 -2.10
CA SER A 166 12.78 -3.48 -2.15
C SER A 166 11.32 -3.08 -1.95
N LEU A 167 11.04 -2.16 -1.02
CA LEU A 167 9.69 -1.59 -0.82
C LEU A 167 9.20 -0.90 -2.09
N TYR A 168 10.05 -0.13 -2.77
CA TYR A 168 9.67 0.54 -4.01
C TYR A 168 9.29 -0.46 -5.11
N LEU A 169 10.09 -1.51 -5.31
CA LEU A 169 9.82 -2.55 -6.30
C LEU A 169 8.51 -3.31 -6.05
N VAL A 170 8.24 -3.64 -4.78
CA VAL A 170 7.08 -4.42 -4.36
C VAL A 170 5.81 -3.56 -4.29
N PHE A 171 5.91 -2.32 -3.82
CA PHE A 171 4.78 -1.40 -3.79
C PHE A 171 4.30 -1.06 -5.21
N ASN A 172 5.24 -0.92 -6.16
CA ASN A 172 4.96 -0.63 -7.57
C ASN A 172 4.98 -1.90 -8.45
N LEU A 173 4.46 -3.01 -7.92
CA LEU A 173 4.49 -4.31 -8.59
C LEU A 173 3.86 -4.23 -10.00
N GLY A 174 4.60 -4.66 -11.00
CA GLY A 174 4.14 -4.65 -12.39
C GLY A 174 4.30 -3.32 -13.14
N GLN A 175 4.80 -2.27 -12.49
CA GLN A 175 5.11 -1.00 -13.15
C GLN A 175 6.50 -1.04 -13.79
N THR A 176 6.57 -0.66 -15.06
CA THR A 176 7.81 -0.70 -15.85
C THR A 176 8.87 0.23 -15.28
N GLU A 177 8.47 1.38 -14.72
CA GLU A 177 9.37 2.36 -14.11
C GLU A 177 10.12 1.77 -12.91
N ALA A 178 9.48 0.90 -12.13
CA ALA A 178 10.13 0.24 -11.01
C ALA A 178 11.18 -0.79 -11.47
N LEU A 179 10.90 -1.50 -12.57
CA LEU A 179 11.87 -2.43 -13.17
C LEU A 179 13.05 -1.71 -13.82
N GLN A 180 12.81 -0.56 -14.46
CA GLN A 180 13.88 0.27 -15.03
C GLN A 180 14.80 0.80 -13.94
N HIS A 181 14.23 1.33 -12.85
CA HIS A 181 14.97 1.82 -11.69
C HIS A 181 15.92 0.76 -11.13
N TYR A 182 15.52 -0.52 -11.06
CA TYR A 182 16.41 -1.60 -10.62
C TYR A 182 17.72 -1.66 -11.41
N TYR A 183 17.70 -1.41 -12.72
CA TYR A 183 18.90 -1.43 -13.56
C TYR A 183 19.81 -0.21 -13.36
N GLU A 184 19.25 0.89 -12.86
CA GLU A 184 20.00 2.10 -12.50
C GLU A 184 20.74 1.93 -11.15
N LEU A 185 20.39 0.90 -10.38
CA LEU A 185 21.03 0.63 -9.09
C LEU A 185 22.49 0.14 -9.23
N PRO A 186 23.36 0.54 -8.29
CA PRO A 186 24.68 -0.05 -8.10
C PRO A 186 24.65 -1.58 -8.04
N MET A 187 25.72 -2.22 -8.49
CA MET A 187 25.80 -3.68 -8.60
C MET A 187 25.66 -4.36 -7.23
N GLU A 188 26.15 -3.73 -6.17
CA GLU A 188 26.08 -4.19 -4.78
C GLU A 188 24.62 -4.30 -4.33
N LEU A 189 23.78 -3.31 -4.65
CA LEU A 189 22.36 -3.32 -4.32
C LEU A 189 21.56 -4.29 -5.18
N ARG A 190 21.89 -4.41 -6.47
CA ARG A 190 21.28 -5.45 -7.33
C ARG A 190 21.65 -6.86 -6.86
N ASN A 191 22.81 -7.03 -6.25
CA ASN A 191 23.25 -8.30 -5.69
C ASN A 191 22.64 -8.62 -4.33
N ASN A 192 22.14 -7.62 -3.60
CA ASN A 192 21.44 -7.82 -2.34
C ASN A 192 20.24 -8.76 -2.52
N ASP A 193 20.13 -9.77 -1.66
CA ASP A 193 19.13 -10.82 -1.80
C ASP A 193 17.69 -10.29 -1.69
N LEU A 194 17.45 -9.28 -0.84
CA LEU A 194 16.12 -8.70 -0.65
C LEU A 194 15.67 -7.96 -1.91
N VAL A 195 16.56 -7.12 -2.45
CA VAL A 195 16.30 -6.35 -3.67
C VAL A 195 16.13 -7.28 -4.87
N LYS A 196 16.98 -8.30 -4.99
CA LYS A 196 16.91 -9.31 -6.05
C LYS A 196 15.62 -10.13 -5.98
N MET A 197 15.16 -10.48 -4.76
CA MET A 197 13.89 -11.19 -4.57
C MET A 197 12.69 -10.31 -4.93
N ALA A 198 12.69 -9.05 -4.48
CA ALA A 198 11.68 -8.06 -4.85
C ALA A 198 11.60 -7.87 -6.38
N TYR A 199 12.76 -7.73 -7.04
CA TYR A 199 12.85 -7.64 -8.49
C TYR A 199 12.29 -8.89 -9.19
N ARG A 200 12.64 -10.10 -8.73
CA ARG A 200 12.10 -11.36 -9.26
C ARG A 200 10.58 -11.44 -9.14
N ALA A 201 10.02 -10.96 -8.03
CA ALA A 201 8.57 -10.86 -7.87
C ALA A 201 7.96 -9.89 -8.90
N SER A 202 8.56 -8.72 -9.11
CA SER A 202 8.10 -7.73 -10.10
C SER A 202 8.16 -8.27 -11.53
N VAL A 203 9.25 -8.96 -11.91
CA VAL A 203 9.37 -9.61 -13.22
C VAL A 203 8.31 -10.70 -13.40
N ALA A 204 8.13 -11.57 -12.40
CA ALA A 204 7.11 -12.61 -12.44
C ALA A 204 5.70 -12.04 -12.62
N TYR A 205 5.40 -10.90 -12.00
CA TYR A 205 4.13 -10.21 -12.18
C TYR A 205 3.94 -9.72 -13.62
N CYS A 206 4.95 -9.09 -14.22
CA CYS A 206 4.91 -8.65 -15.63
C CYS A 206 4.72 -9.82 -16.60
N LEU A 207 5.32 -10.97 -16.30
CA LEU A 207 5.16 -12.22 -17.06
C LEU A 207 3.84 -12.94 -16.77
N ARG A 208 2.95 -12.36 -15.95
CA ARG A 208 1.66 -12.95 -15.50
C ARG A 208 1.83 -14.29 -14.78
N ASN A 209 3.00 -14.55 -14.21
CA ASN A 209 3.29 -15.73 -13.41
C ASN A 209 2.99 -15.45 -11.94
N TYR A 210 1.71 -15.32 -11.62
CA TYR A 210 1.25 -14.89 -10.29
C TYR A 210 1.61 -15.88 -9.17
N THR A 211 1.67 -17.18 -9.47
CA THR A 211 2.10 -18.18 -8.49
C THR A 211 3.58 -18.02 -8.14
N ARG A 212 4.43 -17.63 -9.11
CA ARG A 212 5.84 -17.30 -8.86
C ARG A 212 5.99 -16.03 -8.02
N VAL A 213 5.16 -15.02 -8.25
CA VAL A 213 5.12 -13.82 -7.38
C VAL A 213 4.88 -14.23 -5.94
N LEU A 214 3.82 -15.01 -5.70
CA LEU A 214 3.45 -15.47 -4.35
C LEU A 214 4.56 -16.32 -3.71
N LYS A 215 5.19 -17.22 -4.46
CA LYS A 215 6.37 -17.97 -3.98
C LYS A 215 7.55 -17.07 -3.58
N CYS A 216 7.80 -15.97 -4.30
CA CYS A 216 8.86 -15.03 -3.94
C CYS A 216 8.55 -14.31 -2.62
N VAL A 217 7.31 -13.83 -2.44
CA VAL A 217 6.91 -13.08 -1.24
C VAL A 217 6.64 -13.98 -0.04
N SER A 218 6.37 -15.28 -0.23
CA SER A 218 6.29 -16.27 0.85
C SER A 218 7.66 -16.82 1.27
N SER A 219 8.76 -16.30 0.72
CA SER A 219 10.12 -16.73 1.11
C SER A 219 10.46 -16.28 2.54
N ASP A 220 11.35 -17.03 3.20
CA ASP A 220 11.85 -16.71 4.55
C ASP A 220 12.42 -15.29 4.67
N LEU A 221 12.92 -14.74 3.56
CA LEU A 221 13.47 -13.40 3.49
C LEU A 221 12.39 -12.33 3.69
N PHE A 222 11.24 -12.48 3.03
CA PHE A 222 10.08 -11.61 3.21
C PHE A 222 9.38 -11.89 4.55
N SER A 223 9.38 -13.12 5.04
CA SER A 223 8.86 -13.48 6.36
C SER A 223 9.60 -12.79 7.53
N ARG A 224 10.79 -12.22 7.29
CA ARG A 224 11.54 -11.41 8.27
C ARG A 224 11.24 -9.91 8.15
N GLN A 225 10.54 -9.50 7.09
CA GLN A 225 10.29 -8.11 6.71
C GLN A 225 8.78 -7.84 6.55
N PRO A 226 8.01 -7.75 7.65
CA PRO A 226 6.55 -7.61 7.58
C PRO A 226 6.09 -6.35 6.82
N LEU A 227 6.86 -5.27 6.81
CA LEU A 227 6.50 -4.06 6.04
C LEU A 227 6.56 -4.29 4.52
N LEU A 228 7.44 -5.17 4.03
CA LEU A 228 7.44 -5.56 2.62
C LEU A 228 6.17 -6.35 2.26
N LEU A 229 5.65 -7.17 3.18
CA LEU A 229 4.39 -7.86 2.99
C LEU A 229 3.20 -6.90 3.01
N CYS A 230 3.20 -5.90 3.89
CA CYS A 230 2.22 -4.82 3.87
C CYS A 230 2.26 -4.05 2.53
N ALA A 231 3.44 -3.77 1.99
CA ALA A 231 3.59 -3.11 0.68
C ALA A 231 3.04 -3.99 -0.45
N PHE A 232 3.37 -5.29 -0.44
CA PHE A 232 2.88 -6.27 -1.42
C PHE A 232 1.37 -6.41 -1.39
N HIS A 233 0.77 -6.43 -0.20
CA HIS A 233 -0.66 -6.61 0.01
C HIS A 233 -1.52 -5.61 -0.79
N SER A 234 -1.03 -4.38 -0.99
CA SER A 234 -1.72 -3.40 -1.83
C SER A 234 -1.97 -3.87 -3.29
N ASN A 235 -1.19 -4.84 -3.78
CA ASN A 235 -1.30 -5.44 -5.10
C ASN A 235 -2.00 -6.82 -5.10
N LEU A 236 -2.23 -7.43 -3.92
CA LEU A 236 -2.71 -8.81 -3.79
C LEU A 236 -4.09 -9.02 -4.41
N THR A 237 -5.04 -8.14 -4.11
CA THR A 237 -6.41 -8.21 -4.65
C THR A 237 -6.42 -8.19 -6.17
N GLN A 238 -5.62 -7.31 -6.79
CA GLN A 238 -5.52 -7.22 -8.24
C GLN A 238 -4.80 -8.43 -8.83
N LEU A 239 -3.77 -8.94 -8.14
CA LEU A 239 -3.07 -10.17 -8.51
C LEU A 239 -4.03 -11.36 -8.53
N GLN A 240 -4.84 -11.54 -7.48
CA GLN A 240 -5.84 -12.61 -7.37
C GLN A 240 -6.86 -12.52 -8.51
N LEU A 241 -7.41 -11.33 -8.78
CA LEU A 241 -8.33 -11.10 -9.90
C LEU A 241 -7.69 -11.46 -11.25
N ASN A 242 -6.46 -11.01 -11.48
CA ASN A 242 -5.74 -11.28 -12.73
C ASN A 242 -5.43 -12.77 -12.90
N ALA A 243 -5.07 -13.47 -11.82
CA ALA A 243 -4.85 -14.91 -11.84
C ALA A 243 -6.14 -15.66 -12.19
N LEU A 244 -7.26 -15.33 -11.55
CA LEU A 244 -8.56 -15.93 -11.86
C LEU A 244 -9.00 -15.67 -13.30
N ARG A 245 -8.68 -14.50 -13.86
CA ARG A 245 -8.94 -14.21 -15.28
C ARG A 245 -8.14 -15.14 -16.19
N VAL A 246 -6.84 -15.30 -15.95
CA VAL A 246 -5.99 -16.21 -16.73
C VAL A 246 -6.48 -17.65 -16.61
N MET A 247 -6.81 -18.10 -15.40
CA MET A 247 -7.34 -19.44 -15.14
C MET A 247 -8.71 -19.65 -15.80
N SER A 248 -9.60 -18.67 -15.77
CA SER A 248 -10.92 -18.74 -16.42
C SER A 248 -10.82 -18.94 -17.93
N HIS A 249 -9.77 -18.41 -18.56
CA HIS A 249 -9.49 -18.63 -19.97
C HIS A 249 -8.80 -19.99 -20.21
N GLY A 250 -7.76 -20.31 -19.43
CA GLY A 250 -6.92 -21.50 -19.64
C GLY A 250 -7.60 -22.82 -19.24
N PHE A 251 -8.45 -22.81 -18.22
CA PHE A 251 -9.17 -23.99 -17.71
C PHE A 251 -10.65 -24.01 -18.10
N SER A 252 -11.06 -23.18 -19.07
CA SER A 252 -12.45 -23.06 -19.49
C SER A 252 -13.04 -24.40 -19.94
N SER A 253 -13.88 -25.02 -19.11
CA SER A 253 -14.51 -26.31 -19.41
C SER A 253 -15.77 -26.50 -18.59
N LYS A 254 -16.80 -27.10 -19.20
CA LYS A 254 -18.05 -27.44 -18.49
C LYS A 254 -17.95 -28.72 -17.66
N VAL A 255 -16.91 -29.52 -17.89
CA VAL A 255 -16.76 -30.87 -17.31
C VAL A 255 -15.66 -30.91 -16.26
N LEU A 256 -14.54 -30.24 -16.53
CA LEU A 256 -13.39 -30.24 -15.62
C LEU A 256 -13.68 -29.38 -14.40
N ARG A 257 -13.13 -29.80 -13.27
CA ARG A 257 -13.29 -29.18 -11.97
C ARG A 257 -11.93 -28.85 -11.40
N TYR A 258 -11.81 -27.71 -10.73
CA TYR A 258 -10.59 -27.28 -10.07
C TYR A 258 -10.80 -27.25 -8.56
N PRO A 259 -9.90 -27.83 -7.73
CA PRO A 259 -10.10 -27.84 -6.28
C PRO A 259 -10.04 -26.43 -5.69
N LEU A 260 -11.10 -26.01 -4.99
CA LEU A 260 -11.17 -24.74 -4.27
C LEU A 260 -10.06 -24.63 -3.20
N PRO A 261 -9.75 -25.66 -2.38
CA PRO A 261 -8.69 -25.55 -1.38
C PRO A 261 -7.31 -25.29 -1.97
N HIS A 262 -7.01 -25.90 -3.12
CA HIS A 262 -5.76 -25.66 -3.82
C HIS A 262 -5.69 -24.24 -4.38
N LEU A 263 -6.82 -23.69 -4.89
CA LEU A 263 -6.87 -22.28 -5.32
C LEU A 263 -6.60 -21.33 -4.15
N ALA A 264 -7.27 -21.57 -3.02
CA ALA A 264 -7.18 -20.73 -1.83
C ALA A 264 -5.73 -20.62 -1.34
N ASP A 265 -5.04 -21.76 -1.22
CA ASP A 265 -3.62 -21.81 -0.87
C ASP A 265 -2.74 -21.14 -1.94
N MET A 266 -2.90 -21.53 -3.20
CA MET A 266 -2.07 -21.05 -4.31
C MET A 266 -2.15 -19.52 -4.51
N LEU A 267 -3.32 -18.91 -4.26
CA LEU A 267 -3.56 -17.47 -4.44
C LEU A 267 -3.57 -16.70 -3.11
N TRP A 268 -3.11 -17.33 -2.03
CA TRP A 268 -2.94 -16.74 -0.71
C TRP A 268 -4.21 -16.09 -0.14
N PHE A 269 -5.35 -16.78 -0.26
CA PHE A 269 -6.58 -16.40 0.41
C PHE A 269 -6.55 -16.83 1.87
N ASP A 270 -7.08 -15.99 2.75
CA ASP A 270 -7.16 -16.27 4.19
C ASP A 270 -8.38 -17.14 4.52
N GLY A 271 -8.34 -18.38 4.03
CA GLY A 271 -9.39 -19.38 4.22
C GLY A 271 -10.31 -19.58 3.01
N LEU A 272 -11.10 -20.66 3.08
CA LEU A 272 -11.95 -21.11 1.98
C LEU A 272 -13.14 -20.18 1.74
N SER A 273 -13.76 -19.64 2.80
CA SER A 273 -14.91 -18.72 2.67
C SER A 273 -14.55 -17.48 1.86
N VAL A 274 -13.42 -16.85 2.19
CA VAL A 274 -12.95 -15.64 1.49
C VAL A 274 -12.65 -15.95 0.02
N CYS A 275 -12.02 -17.10 -0.25
CA CYS A 275 -11.75 -17.55 -1.63
C CYS A 275 -13.05 -17.81 -2.40
N GLN A 276 -14.04 -18.43 -1.77
CA GLN A 276 -15.35 -18.70 -2.34
C GLN A 276 -16.09 -17.41 -2.68
N GLU A 277 -16.22 -16.49 -1.72
CA GLU A 277 -16.85 -15.17 -1.93
C GLU A 277 -16.18 -14.39 -3.06
N PHE A 278 -14.86 -14.44 -3.15
CA PHE A 278 -14.11 -13.79 -4.23
C PHE A 278 -14.38 -14.43 -5.59
N CYS A 279 -14.47 -15.77 -5.66
CA CYS A 279 -14.79 -16.50 -6.89
C CYS A 279 -16.22 -16.22 -7.35
N GLU A 280 -17.19 -16.19 -6.42
CA GLU A 280 -18.59 -15.84 -6.69
C GLU A 280 -18.71 -14.41 -7.21
N ALA A 281 -18.00 -13.46 -6.61
CA ALA A 281 -17.91 -12.08 -7.09
C ALA A 281 -17.35 -11.99 -8.53
N CYS A 282 -16.48 -12.94 -8.92
CA CYS A 282 -15.96 -13.07 -10.28
C CYS A 282 -16.88 -13.88 -11.22
N SER A 283 -18.07 -14.28 -10.78
CA SER A 283 -19.02 -15.14 -11.51
C SER A 283 -18.46 -16.51 -11.90
N ILE A 284 -17.58 -17.07 -11.07
CA ILE A 284 -17.06 -18.44 -11.20
C ILE A 284 -18.01 -19.38 -10.45
N GLN A 285 -18.39 -20.49 -11.10
CA GLN A 285 -19.32 -21.45 -10.53
C GLN A 285 -18.64 -22.34 -9.49
N ILE A 286 -19.33 -22.57 -8.38
CA ILE A 286 -18.88 -23.44 -7.28
C ILE A 286 -19.85 -24.62 -7.15
N LEU A 287 -19.31 -25.82 -7.11
CA LEU A 287 -20.05 -27.07 -6.90
C LEU A 287 -19.64 -27.68 -5.57
N GLN A 288 -20.67 -28.00 -4.76
CA GLN A 288 -20.50 -28.71 -3.49
C GLN A 288 -19.49 -28.04 -2.53
N GLU A 289 -19.31 -26.72 -2.64
CA GLU A 289 -18.38 -25.93 -1.80
C GLU A 289 -16.90 -26.39 -1.88
N GLU A 290 -16.55 -27.26 -2.82
CA GLU A 290 -15.19 -27.82 -2.95
C GLU A 290 -14.58 -27.63 -4.35
N TRP A 291 -15.43 -27.45 -5.36
CA TRP A 291 -15.00 -27.53 -6.76
C TRP A 291 -15.40 -26.28 -7.54
N LEU A 292 -14.44 -25.74 -8.27
CA LEU A 292 -14.62 -24.60 -9.16
C LEU A 292 -14.78 -25.08 -10.60
N ILE A 293 -15.74 -24.49 -11.31
CA ILE A 293 -15.88 -24.61 -12.76
C ILE A 293 -15.51 -23.28 -13.40
N PHE A 294 -14.41 -23.29 -14.14
CA PHE A 294 -13.97 -22.15 -14.92
C PHE A 294 -14.68 -22.13 -16.27
N LEU A 295 -15.33 -21.01 -16.60
CA LEU A 295 -15.92 -20.75 -17.90
C LEU A 295 -15.53 -19.35 -18.37
N LYS A 296 -14.82 -19.26 -19.49
CA LYS A 296 -14.36 -17.99 -20.08
C LYS A 296 -15.51 -17.00 -20.30
N THR A 297 -16.69 -17.47 -20.70
CA THR A 297 -17.85 -16.63 -20.98
C THR A 297 -18.55 -16.07 -19.74
N SER A 298 -18.36 -16.75 -18.59
CA SER A 298 -19.04 -16.40 -17.33
C SER A 298 -18.24 -15.43 -16.48
N PHE A 299 -16.91 -15.39 -16.63
CA PHE A 299 -16.06 -14.51 -15.84
C PHE A 299 -16.48 -13.03 -15.96
N ARG A 300 -16.59 -12.37 -14.82
CA ARG A 300 -16.89 -10.95 -14.69
C ARG A 300 -15.91 -10.32 -13.72
N GLU A 301 -15.48 -9.11 -14.02
CA GLU A 301 -14.72 -8.32 -13.05
C GLU A 301 -15.71 -7.66 -12.08
N PRO A 302 -15.58 -7.88 -10.77
CA PRO A 302 -16.43 -7.23 -9.79
C PRO A 302 -16.18 -5.72 -9.76
N GLU A 303 -17.25 -4.92 -9.65
CA GLU A 303 -17.17 -3.45 -9.63
C GLU A 303 -16.42 -2.92 -8.40
N LYS A 304 -16.48 -3.65 -7.28
CA LYS A 304 -15.80 -3.30 -6.03
C LYS A 304 -15.17 -4.53 -5.43
N LEU A 305 -13.84 -4.53 -5.36
CA LEU A 305 -13.08 -5.47 -4.54
C LEU A 305 -12.71 -4.78 -3.24
N LYS A 306 -13.02 -5.43 -2.12
CA LYS A 306 -12.60 -4.97 -0.81
C LYS A 306 -11.29 -5.70 -0.46
N PRO A 307 -10.17 -4.98 -0.26
CA PRO A 307 -8.99 -5.62 0.28
C PRO A 307 -9.27 -6.05 1.72
N VAL A 308 -8.84 -7.26 2.06
CA VAL A 308 -9.01 -7.90 3.37
C VAL A 308 -7.64 -8.15 3.94
N ARG A 309 -7.46 -7.93 5.24
CA ARG A 309 -6.20 -8.25 5.92
C ARG A 309 -5.96 -9.76 5.91
N ILE A 310 -4.69 -10.14 6.02
CA ILE A 310 -4.27 -11.54 5.95
C ILE A 310 -3.73 -11.94 7.31
N ALA A 311 -4.31 -12.96 7.95
CA ALA A 311 -3.93 -13.42 9.29
C ALA A 311 -2.44 -13.77 9.39
N GLY A 312 -1.84 -14.29 8.31
CA GLY A 312 -0.39 -14.53 8.24
C GLY A 312 0.45 -13.26 8.40
N ILE A 313 0.04 -12.15 7.78
CA ILE A 313 0.72 -10.86 7.92
C ILE A 313 0.47 -10.28 9.32
N ASP A 314 -0.77 -10.36 9.81
CA ASP A 314 -1.12 -9.91 11.17
C ASP A 314 -0.30 -10.64 12.25
N SER A 315 -0.17 -11.96 12.14
CA SER A 315 0.64 -12.78 13.04
C SER A 315 2.11 -12.33 13.05
N MET A 316 2.66 -11.95 11.90
CA MET A 316 4.01 -11.41 11.82
C MET A 316 4.14 -10.02 12.44
N LEU A 317 3.17 -9.13 12.20
CA LEU A 317 3.14 -7.79 12.78
C LEU A 317 3.05 -7.84 14.31
N CYS A 318 2.28 -8.78 14.87
CA CYS A 318 2.14 -8.94 16.31
C CYS A 318 3.42 -9.40 17.05
N LYS A 319 4.44 -9.89 16.33
CA LYS A 319 5.71 -10.34 16.95
C LYS A 319 6.57 -9.18 17.45
N ARG A 320 6.29 -7.95 17.04
CA ARG A 320 7.07 -6.76 17.43
C ARG A 320 6.14 -5.62 17.85
N PRO A 321 6.49 -4.84 18.90
CA PRO A 321 5.78 -3.61 19.20
C PRO A 321 5.77 -2.65 18.00
N LEU A 322 4.64 -1.98 17.76
CA LEU A 322 4.47 -1.12 16.58
C LEU A 322 5.52 0.00 16.50
N GLY A 323 5.85 0.63 17.64
CA GLY A 323 6.89 1.67 17.68
C GLY A 323 8.26 1.13 17.24
N GLU A 324 8.63 -0.08 17.66
CA GLU A 324 9.89 -0.71 17.24
C GLU A 324 9.87 -1.13 15.77
N LEU A 325 8.73 -1.62 15.27
CA LEU A 325 8.55 -1.97 13.87
C LEU A 325 8.74 -0.77 12.95
N LEU A 326 8.19 0.40 13.33
CA LEU A 326 8.24 1.61 12.52
C LEU A 326 9.58 2.35 12.64
N LEU A 327 10.20 2.35 13.82
CA LEU A 327 11.44 3.07 14.06
C LEU A 327 12.70 2.24 13.74
N GLN A 328 12.62 0.91 13.76
CA GLN A 328 13.72 -0.03 13.47
C GLN A 328 15.06 0.27 14.17
N LYS A 329 15.05 0.97 15.32
CA LYS A 329 16.26 1.41 16.03
C LYS A 329 17.15 0.28 16.56
N ASN A 330 16.62 -0.94 16.70
CA ASN A 330 17.32 -2.08 17.29
C ASN A 330 18.13 -2.94 16.30
N LEU A 331 18.16 -2.63 15.00
CA LEU A 331 19.03 -3.35 14.05
C LEU A 331 20.53 -2.96 14.16
N GLN A 332 20.87 -2.01 15.03
CA GLN A 332 22.24 -1.49 15.21
C GLN A 332 23.13 -2.34 16.13
N SER A 333 22.64 -3.46 16.70
CA SER A 333 23.49 -4.40 17.46
C SER A 333 23.42 -5.80 16.87
N SER A 334 24.23 -6.05 15.85
CA SER A 334 24.54 -7.42 15.41
C SER A 334 25.57 -8.03 16.36
N ASP A 335 25.15 -8.31 17.59
CA ASP A 335 25.86 -9.19 18.52
C ASP A 335 24.98 -10.45 18.76
N PRO A 336 25.36 -11.64 18.23
CA PRO A 336 24.53 -12.85 18.28
C PRO A 336 24.25 -13.40 19.69
N SER A 337 24.90 -12.84 20.72
CA SER A 337 24.88 -13.34 22.10
C SER A 337 23.69 -12.86 22.94
N VAL A 338 23.02 -11.77 22.56
CA VAL A 338 21.94 -11.13 23.36
C VAL A 338 20.54 -11.66 23.03
N LEU A 339 20.38 -12.37 21.91
CA LEU A 339 19.07 -12.90 21.47
C LEU A 339 18.55 -14.08 22.30
N LYS A 340 19.35 -14.67 23.19
CA LYS A 340 18.92 -15.81 24.02
C LYS A 340 18.25 -15.41 25.34
N THR A 341 18.45 -14.18 25.82
CA THR A 341 18.03 -13.80 27.18
C THR A 341 16.62 -13.21 27.25
N ASN A 342 16.12 -12.62 26.16
CA ASN A 342 14.85 -11.87 26.15
C ASN A 342 13.61 -12.72 25.82
N LEU A 343 13.76 -14.02 25.53
CA LEU A 343 12.65 -14.92 25.21
C LEU A 343 11.88 -15.43 26.44
N THR A 344 12.37 -15.17 27.65
CA THR A 344 11.85 -15.84 28.87
C THR A 344 10.97 -14.98 29.78
N GLU A 345 10.82 -13.68 29.54
CA GLU A 345 10.09 -12.79 30.49
C GLU A 345 8.86 -12.04 29.94
N LEU A 346 8.43 -12.27 28.69
CA LEU A 346 7.27 -11.57 28.12
C LEU A 346 6.17 -12.53 27.65
N CYS A 347 5.67 -13.36 28.57
CA CYS A 347 4.36 -14.00 28.43
C CYS A 347 3.40 -13.47 29.49
N LYS A 348 2.72 -12.35 29.18
CA LYS A 348 1.37 -12.08 29.68
C LYS A 348 0.51 -11.62 28.50
N PRO A 349 -0.56 -12.34 28.13
CA PRO A 349 -1.44 -11.93 27.04
C PRO A 349 -2.38 -10.83 27.54
N SER A 350 -2.31 -9.65 26.93
CA SER A 350 -3.38 -8.65 26.99
C SER A 350 -3.86 -8.36 25.56
N LEU A 351 -4.71 -9.26 25.06
CA LEU A 351 -5.57 -9.02 23.91
C LEU A 351 -6.94 -8.60 24.46
N SER A 352 -7.26 -7.31 24.38
CA SER A 352 -8.66 -6.88 24.33
C SER A 352 -9.07 -6.87 22.87
N CYS A 353 -9.91 -7.83 22.49
CA CYS A 353 -10.67 -7.75 21.25
C CYS A 353 -11.60 -6.54 21.35
N ASP A 354 -11.54 -5.62 20.39
CA ASP A 354 -12.42 -4.47 20.28
C ASP A 354 -13.81 -4.95 19.82
N PRO A 355 -14.88 -4.88 20.64
CA PRO A 355 -16.20 -5.31 20.24
C PRO A 355 -17.00 -4.07 19.87
N ARG A 356 -16.87 -3.57 18.64
CA ARG A 356 -17.79 -2.56 18.10
C ARG A 356 -17.79 -2.48 16.57
N THR A 357 -18.09 -3.61 15.94
CA THR A 357 -18.77 -3.64 14.64
C THR A 357 -20.19 -4.21 14.85
N ASN A 358 -21.20 -3.45 14.40
CA ASN A 358 -22.63 -3.71 14.59
C ASN A 358 -23.06 -5.17 14.35
N PRO A 359 -23.85 -5.79 15.24
CA PRO A 359 -24.65 -6.96 14.89
C PRO A 359 -26.04 -6.51 14.43
N THR A 360 -26.35 -6.78 13.16
CA THR A 360 -27.74 -6.84 12.68
C THR A 360 -28.09 -8.32 12.58
N GLU A 361 -29.32 -8.66 13.00
CA GLU A 361 -29.99 -9.97 12.91
C GLU A 361 -29.65 -11.00 14.01
N GLN A 362 -30.53 -11.06 15.02
CA GLN A 362 -30.62 -12.17 15.96
C GLN A 362 -31.32 -13.35 15.30
N CYS A 363 -30.58 -14.41 14.97
CA CYS A 363 -31.13 -15.75 14.77
C CYS A 363 -31.42 -16.40 16.13
N ILE A 364 -32.69 -16.69 16.40
CA ILE A 364 -33.15 -17.45 17.56
C ILE A 364 -32.92 -18.96 17.28
N PRO A 365 -32.32 -19.73 18.21
CA PRO A 365 -32.11 -21.15 18.02
C PRO A 365 -33.42 -21.95 18.13
N ARG A 366 -33.60 -22.92 17.22
CA ARG A 366 -34.63 -23.95 17.28
C ARG A 366 -34.35 -24.91 18.43
N SER A 367 -35.33 -25.14 19.30
CA SER A 367 -35.40 -26.36 20.13
C SER A 367 -36.83 -26.88 20.25
N THR A 368 -37.00 -28.10 19.74
CA THR A 368 -37.84 -29.21 20.24
C THR A 368 -39.36 -29.06 20.40
N CYS A 369 -40.06 -29.95 19.70
CA CYS A 369 -41.49 -30.29 19.80
C CYS A 369 -41.85 -30.98 21.12
N ASP A 370 -43.04 -30.70 21.68
CA ASP A 370 -44.13 -31.68 21.91
C ASP A 370 -45.44 -30.97 22.37
N PRO A 371 -46.63 -31.60 22.42
CA PRO A 371 -47.89 -31.03 21.95
C PRO A 371 -48.92 -30.87 23.09
N ARG A 372 -50.13 -30.39 22.73
CA ARG A 372 -51.38 -30.28 23.50
C ARG A 372 -51.67 -28.90 24.08
N ALA A 373 -52.61 -28.19 23.44
CA ALA A 373 -53.90 -27.85 24.04
C ALA A 373 -54.76 -27.05 23.04
N ASN A 374 -56.00 -27.50 22.87
CA ASN A 374 -57.07 -26.85 22.10
C ASN A 374 -57.54 -25.54 22.77
N HIS A 375 -57.96 -24.55 21.98
CA HIS A 375 -59.36 -24.07 21.87
C HIS A 375 -59.49 -22.62 21.33
N THR A 376 -60.35 -22.49 20.31
CA THR A 376 -61.32 -21.41 20.00
C THR A 376 -60.88 -19.96 19.67
N GLU A 377 -60.92 -19.67 18.36
CA GLU A 377 -61.78 -18.67 17.68
C GLU A 377 -61.60 -17.12 17.85
N PRO A 378 -62.11 -16.30 16.89
CA PRO A 378 -61.32 -15.27 16.18
C PRO A 378 -61.75 -13.82 16.48
N CYS A 379 -60.97 -12.81 16.05
CA CYS A 379 -61.50 -11.59 15.38
C CYS A 379 -60.44 -10.52 14.99
N LYS A 380 -60.61 -10.06 13.74
CA LYS A 380 -60.67 -8.68 13.25
C LYS A 380 -59.46 -7.73 13.39
N ALA A 381 -58.99 -7.33 12.21
CA ALA A 381 -58.22 -6.13 11.93
C ALA A 381 -58.99 -4.84 12.26
N SER A 382 -58.30 -3.84 12.80
CA SER A 382 -58.56 -2.44 12.51
C SER A 382 -57.27 -1.62 12.60
N LEU A 383 -56.96 -0.94 11.50
CA LEU A 383 -56.06 0.21 11.43
C LEU A 383 -56.93 1.45 11.60
N THR A 384 -56.49 2.43 12.41
CA THR A 384 -56.45 3.86 12.05
C THR A 384 -55.92 4.74 13.20
N CYS A 385 -54.86 5.49 12.87
CA CYS A 385 -54.57 6.91 13.09
C CYS A 385 -55.22 7.68 14.28
N PHE A 386 -54.43 8.45 15.05
CA PHE A 386 -54.16 9.91 14.86
C PHE A 386 -53.54 10.59 16.10
N SER A 387 -52.87 11.73 15.84
CA SER A 387 -52.47 12.83 16.74
C SER A 387 -51.18 12.63 17.57
N GLY A 388 -50.27 13.59 17.71
CA GLY A 388 -50.20 14.97 17.23
C GLY A 388 -49.42 15.86 18.22
N THR A 389 -48.67 16.83 17.67
CA THR A 389 -48.14 18.09 18.30
C THR A 389 -46.87 18.01 19.17
N ASN A 390 -45.92 18.98 19.19
CA ASN A 390 -45.78 20.28 18.50
C ASN A 390 -44.30 20.79 18.53
N LYS A 391 -43.85 21.37 17.41
CA LYS A 391 -43.05 22.60 17.14
C LYS A 391 -41.84 23.05 18.00
N THR A 392 -40.73 23.36 17.32
CA THR A 392 -40.20 24.74 17.02
C THR A 392 -38.97 24.67 16.08
N GLN A 393 -39.10 25.00 14.79
CA GLN A 393 -38.61 26.19 14.06
C GLN A 393 -37.10 26.50 14.12
N ILE A 394 -36.43 26.53 12.95
CA ILE A 394 -35.52 27.61 12.46
C ILE A 394 -35.45 27.54 10.91
N GLY A 395 -35.31 28.71 10.28
CA GLY A 395 -35.72 29.08 8.93
C GLY A 395 -34.92 28.53 7.74
N ARG A 396 -35.62 28.47 6.60
CA ARG A 396 -35.10 28.22 5.25
C ARG A 396 -34.69 29.55 4.59
N GLY A 397 -33.45 29.63 4.11
CA GLY A 397 -33.01 30.65 3.15
C GLY A 397 -32.91 30.06 1.74
N ARG A 398 -33.70 30.61 0.80
CA ARG A 398 -33.65 30.30 -0.64
C ARG A 398 -32.56 31.15 -1.31
N GLY A 399 -31.60 30.52 -2.00
CA GLY A 399 -30.63 31.18 -2.87
C GLY A 399 -30.74 30.64 -4.30
N ARG A 400 -31.15 31.51 -5.22
CA ARG A 400 -31.41 31.22 -6.64
C ARG A 400 -30.11 31.00 -7.42
N GLY A 401 -30.10 29.98 -8.28
CA GLY A 401 -29.12 29.82 -9.34
C GLY A 401 -29.23 30.92 -10.40
N ARG A 402 -28.07 31.40 -10.86
CA ARG A 402 -27.91 32.12 -12.12
C ARG A 402 -26.66 31.59 -12.81
N GLY A 403 -26.86 30.92 -13.95
CA GLY A 403 -25.80 30.67 -14.90
C GLY A 403 -25.24 31.96 -15.46
N ARG A 404 -23.94 31.97 -15.77
CA ARG A 404 -23.33 32.97 -16.64
C ARG A 404 -22.52 32.27 -17.72
N LYS A 405 -22.79 32.77 -18.93
CA LYS A 405 -22.19 32.45 -20.22
C LYS A 405 -20.70 32.77 -20.23
N GLY A 406 -20.00 32.10 -21.14
CA GLY A 406 -18.59 32.31 -21.43
C GLY A 406 -18.24 33.74 -21.80
N GLN A 407 -17.01 34.10 -21.46
CA GLN A 407 -16.27 35.20 -22.05
C GLN A 407 -14.84 34.72 -22.30
N GLU A 408 -14.46 34.76 -23.56
CA GLU A 408 -13.08 34.70 -24.04
C GLU A 408 -12.26 35.81 -23.37
N VAL A 409 -11.04 35.47 -22.94
CA VAL A 409 -10.03 36.48 -22.57
C VAL A 409 -8.77 36.25 -23.38
N LYS A 410 -8.44 37.30 -24.13
CA LYS A 410 -7.30 37.48 -25.03
C LYS A 410 -5.97 37.25 -24.32
N HIS A 411 -5.06 36.55 -24.99
CA HIS A 411 -3.64 36.50 -24.61
C HIS A 411 -2.95 37.83 -24.92
N SER A 412 -2.51 38.56 -23.91
CA SER A 412 -1.55 39.64 -24.04
C SER A 412 -0.14 39.09 -23.87
N LYS A 413 0.68 39.22 -24.92
CA LYS A 413 2.14 39.00 -24.88
C LYS A 413 2.78 40.06 -23.97
N THR A 414 3.63 39.65 -23.04
CA THR A 414 4.52 40.57 -22.33
C THR A 414 5.97 40.20 -22.67
N GLN A 415 6.66 41.16 -23.28
CA GLN A 415 8.09 41.10 -23.59
C GLN A 415 8.92 41.06 -22.31
N VAL A 416 9.87 40.14 -22.25
CA VAL A 416 10.92 40.11 -21.23
C VAL A 416 12.04 41.05 -21.68
N GLN A 417 12.26 42.12 -20.92
CA GLN A 417 13.40 43.02 -21.09
C GLN A 417 14.57 42.48 -20.24
N ARG A 418 15.67 42.10 -20.91
CA ARG A 418 16.91 41.64 -20.29
C ARG A 418 17.64 42.84 -19.66
N VAL A 419 18.01 42.72 -18.39
CA VAL A 419 19.09 43.51 -17.79
C VAL A 419 20.19 42.52 -17.41
N LEU A 420 21.36 42.71 -18.02
CA LEU A 420 22.59 41.98 -17.72
C LEU A 420 23.25 42.59 -16.49
N THR A 421 23.64 41.76 -15.52
CA THR A 421 24.73 42.08 -14.59
C THR A 421 25.77 40.98 -14.66
N SER A 422 27.01 41.42 -14.59
CA SER A 422 28.24 40.68 -14.80
C SER A 422 28.60 39.87 -13.57
N GLU A 423 28.44 38.55 -13.64
CA GLU A 423 29.35 37.56 -13.03
C GLU A 423 28.89 36.17 -13.46
N GLY A 424 29.64 35.58 -14.38
CA GLY A 424 29.31 34.32 -15.02
C GLY A 424 29.67 33.13 -14.13
N ARG A 425 28.65 32.32 -13.79
CA ARG A 425 28.71 30.85 -13.70
C ARG A 425 27.28 30.30 -13.66
N SER A 426 26.85 29.69 -14.76
CA SER A 426 25.57 28.99 -14.90
C SER A 426 25.75 27.52 -14.50
N LEU A 427 25.11 27.10 -13.41
CA LEU A 427 24.74 25.69 -13.21
C LEU A 427 23.25 25.57 -13.54
N ASN A 428 22.96 24.84 -14.62
CA ASN A 428 21.59 24.54 -15.03
C ASN A 428 20.98 23.51 -14.07
N ILE A 429 20.01 23.93 -13.27
CA ILE A 429 19.03 23.02 -12.67
C ILE A 429 17.70 23.28 -13.39
N CYS A 430 17.27 22.30 -14.16
CA CYS A 430 15.99 22.34 -14.86
C CYS A 430 14.88 22.30 -13.81
N SER A 431 14.04 23.33 -13.79
CA SER A 431 12.83 23.36 -12.98
C SER A 431 11.86 22.29 -13.47
N VAL A 432 11.60 21.27 -12.65
CA VAL A 432 10.50 20.32 -12.88
C VAL A 432 9.20 21.04 -12.54
N GLN A 433 8.70 21.83 -13.49
CA GLN A 433 7.30 22.22 -13.53
C GLN A 433 6.49 21.01 -14.03
N GLY A 434 5.55 20.59 -13.18
CA GLY A 434 4.66 19.46 -13.44
C GLY A 434 3.90 19.61 -14.75
N ARG A 435 4.03 18.61 -15.62
CA ARG A 435 3.08 18.41 -16.71
C ARG A 435 1.92 17.60 -16.17
N HIS A 436 0.79 18.28 -16.07
CA HIS A 436 -0.54 17.68 -16.02
C HIS A 436 -0.70 16.80 -17.27
N TRP A 437 -0.90 15.49 -17.09
CA TRP A 437 -1.29 14.62 -18.19
C TRP A 437 -2.72 14.13 -17.92
N GLU A 438 -3.63 14.50 -18.82
CA GLU A 438 -5.01 14.05 -18.80
C GLU A 438 -5.04 12.56 -19.15
N ASN A 439 -5.56 11.77 -18.21
CA ASN A 439 -5.84 10.36 -18.37
C ASN A 439 -7.05 10.19 -19.31
N ARG A 440 -6.81 10.02 -20.62
CA ARG A 440 -7.81 9.41 -21.52
C ARG A 440 -7.49 7.93 -21.67
N THR A 441 -8.29 7.13 -20.96
CA THR A 441 -8.50 5.71 -21.22
C THR A 441 -8.87 5.50 -22.69
N ASN A 442 -8.00 4.85 -23.46
CA ASN A 442 -8.38 4.27 -24.74
C ASN A 442 -8.37 2.75 -24.64
N ILE A 443 -9.59 2.23 -24.69
CA ILE A 443 -9.99 0.89 -25.09
C ILE A 443 -9.20 0.46 -26.33
N CYS A 444 -8.61 -0.72 -26.30
CA CYS A 444 -8.13 -1.39 -27.53
C CYS A 444 -8.84 -2.73 -27.68
N GLU A 445 -9.96 -2.66 -28.39
CA GLU A 445 -10.55 -3.76 -29.13
C GLU A 445 -9.57 -4.21 -30.22
N MET A 446 -9.16 -5.48 -30.23
CA MET A 446 -8.60 -6.09 -31.43
C MET A 446 -9.73 -6.77 -32.22
N LYS A 447 -10.16 -6.08 -33.28
CA LYS A 447 -10.98 -6.66 -34.36
C LYS A 447 -10.13 -7.58 -35.24
N ARG A 448 -10.77 -8.67 -35.67
CA ARG A 448 -10.35 -9.56 -36.75
C ARG A 448 -10.48 -8.85 -38.11
N GLU A 449 -9.56 -9.16 -39.02
CA GLU A 449 -9.74 -9.42 -40.47
C GLU A 449 -8.31 -9.59 -41.06
N ASN A 450 -7.92 -10.82 -41.48
CA ASN A 450 -7.77 -11.30 -42.88
C ASN A 450 -6.95 -10.33 -43.76
N GLU A 451 -5.91 -10.72 -44.51
CA GLU A 451 -5.81 -11.86 -45.42
C GLU A 451 -4.36 -12.03 -45.93
N SER A 452 -4.02 -13.29 -46.28
CA SER A 452 -3.08 -13.75 -47.31
C SER A 452 -2.01 -12.81 -47.89
N GLU A 453 -0.74 -13.20 -47.74
CA GLU A 453 0.17 -13.31 -48.89
C GLU A 453 1.28 -14.33 -48.64
N ARG A 454 1.35 -15.31 -49.54
CA ARG A 454 2.43 -16.31 -49.65
C ARG A 454 3.64 -15.64 -50.29
N THR A 455 4.83 -15.87 -49.76
CA THR A 455 6.03 -15.95 -50.61
C THR A 455 7.04 -16.92 -50.01
N LEU A 456 7.45 -17.85 -50.86
CA LEU A 456 8.49 -18.84 -50.64
C LEU A 456 9.86 -18.18 -50.45
N CYS A 457 10.73 -18.78 -49.63
CA CYS A 457 12.10 -19.07 -50.06
C CYS A 457 12.74 -20.19 -49.24
N ASN A 458 13.52 -20.98 -49.96
CA ASN A 458 13.98 -22.33 -49.67
C ASN A 458 15.10 -22.43 -48.63
N GLU A 459 15.11 -23.61 -48.02
CA GLU A 459 16.24 -24.40 -47.53
C GLU A 459 17.62 -24.05 -48.12
N ARG A 460 18.62 -23.95 -47.23
CA ARG A 460 19.96 -24.52 -47.45
C ARG A 460 20.50 -25.11 -46.16
N THR A 461 20.57 -26.43 -46.15
CA THR A 461 21.39 -27.27 -45.30
C THR A 461 22.88 -27.00 -45.57
N GLY A 462 23.66 -26.90 -44.50
CA GLY A 462 25.12 -26.74 -44.55
C GLY A 462 25.75 -27.41 -43.34
N THR A 463 26.05 -28.70 -43.50
CA THR A 463 26.81 -29.53 -42.58
C THR A 463 28.29 -29.10 -42.57
N PHE A 464 28.86 -28.87 -41.38
CA PHE A 464 30.31 -28.88 -41.18
C PHE A 464 30.65 -29.67 -39.92
N ASN A 465 31.24 -30.85 -40.14
CA ASN A 465 31.94 -31.66 -39.14
C ASN A 465 33.38 -31.14 -39.03
N ILE A 466 33.85 -30.84 -37.81
CA ILE A 466 35.29 -30.88 -37.49
C ILE A 466 35.49 -31.58 -36.13
N SER A 467 36.50 -32.43 -36.16
CA SER A 467 37.01 -33.47 -35.26
C SER A 467 37.22 -33.15 -33.78
N LYS A 468 36.92 -34.17 -32.96
CA LYS A 468 37.36 -34.41 -31.59
C LYS A 468 38.90 -34.46 -31.46
N LYS A 469 39.41 -33.99 -30.32
CA LYS A 469 40.62 -34.53 -29.66
C LYS A 469 40.28 -34.78 -28.20
N GLU A 470 40.40 -36.04 -27.80
CA GLU A 470 40.24 -36.57 -26.44
C GLU A 470 41.63 -36.59 -25.77
N ASP A 471 41.71 -36.22 -24.48
CA ASP A 471 42.77 -36.65 -23.58
C ASP A 471 42.17 -36.94 -22.19
N ASN A 472 42.68 -37.99 -21.57
CA ASN A 472 42.09 -38.81 -20.51
C ASN A 472 42.39 -38.36 -19.06
N LEU A 473 41.33 -38.41 -18.20
CA LEU A 473 41.22 -38.99 -16.82
C LEU A 473 42.19 -38.54 -15.67
N PRO A 474 41.84 -38.68 -14.35
CA PRO A 474 40.84 -39.58 -13.78
C PRO A 474 39.80 -39.01 -12.79
N VAL A 475 38.76 -39.82 -12.62
CA VAL A 475 37.63 -39.71 -11.70
C VAL A 475 38.03 -40.18 -10.30
N GLN A 476 37.65 -39.42 -9.26
CA GLN A 476 37.30 -39.97 -7.95
C GLN A 476 35.91 -39.46 -7.55
N SER A 477 35.12 -40.41 -7.06
CA SER A 477 33.70 -40.36 -6.71
C SER A 477 33.43 -39.61 -5.41
N GLU A 478 32.37 -38.80 -5.35
CA GLU A 478 31.46 -38.78 -4.20
C GLU A 478 30.13 -38.04 -4.48
N SER A 479 29.06 -38.68 -4.01
CA SER A 479 27.68 -38.21 -3.71
C SER A 479 26.94 -37.29 -4.70
N ARG A 480 26.01 -37.92 -5.42
CA ARG A 480 24.82 -37.32 -6.04
C ARG A 480 23.89 -36.75 -4.97
N GLU A 481 23.56 -35.47 -5.09
CA GLU A 481 22.20 -34.90 -5.03
C GLU A 481 22.32 -33.40 -5.34
N ASP A 482 21.26 -32.82 -5.91
CA ASP A 482 21.15 -31.42 -6.35
C ASP A 482 21.81 -31.02 -7.68
N GLU A 483 21.16 -31.39 -8.80
CA GLU A 483 21.06 -30.48 -9.96
C GLU A 483 19.94 -30.92 -10.90
N ARG A 484 18.87 -30.14 -10.96
CA ARG A 484 18.02 -29.96 -12.16
C ARG A 484 17.07 -28.81 -11.90
N PHE A 485 17.41 -27.62 -12.37
CA PHE A 485 16.53 -26.71 -13.12
C PHE A 485 17.41 -25.56 -13.63
N ALA A 486 18.17 -25.87 -14.69
CA ALA A 486 18.94 -24.88 -15.42
C ALA A 486 18.00 -24.05 -16.30
N ASP A 487 18.08 -22.74 -16.08
CA ASP A 487 17.50 -21.65 -16.84
C ASP A 487 17.89 -21.75 -18.32
N LYS A 488 16.88 -21.84 -19.19
CA LYS A 488 16.98 -21.50 -20.60
C LYS A 488 15.68 -20.81 -20.98
N ASP A 489 15.66 -19.48 -20.83
CA ASP A 489 14.88 -18.58 -21.67
C ASP A 489 15.35 -17.14 -21.42
N THR A 490 16.49 -16.79 -22.00
CA THR A 490 16.87 -15.39 -22.23
C THR A 490 16.11 -14.90 -23.46
N ILE A 491 14.88 -14.43 -23.28
CA ILE A 491 14.20 -13.65 -24.32
C ILE A 491 14.65 -12.20 -24.19
N LYS A 492 15.37 -11.73 -25.19
CA LYS A 492 15.60 -10.30 -25.45
C LYS A 492 14.25 -9.64 -25.71
N LEU A 493 13.86 -8.71 -24.85
CA LEU A 493 13.00 -7.56 -25.15
C LEU A 493 13.29 -6.46 -24.13
#